data_AF-A0A0Q9P021-F1
#
_entry.id   AF-A0A0Q9P021-F1
#
_cell.length_a   1.000
_cell.length_b   1.000
_cell.length_c   1.000
_cell.angle_alpha   90.00
_cell.angle_beta   90.00
_cell.angle_gamma   90.00
#
_symmetry.space_group_name_H-M   'P 1'
#
loop_
_entity.id
_entity.type
_entity.pdbx_description
1 polymer ?
#
loop_
_entity_poly.entity_id
_entity_poly.type
_entity_poly.pdbx_seq_one_letter_code
_entity_poly.pdbx_strand_id
1 'polypeptide(L)' 'MEKHQDSASARTAGTQQPALYWEVTYLDADCGRVRTEAFDDAAQAERFASRYVHHQDGWAIVDALQVRAGRAAA' A
#
# COMPACT_ATOMS: atom_id res chain seq x y z
N MET A 1 -54.59 -14.56 -4.69
CA MET A 1 -53.88 -15.31 -5.74
C MET A 1 -53.36 -14.23 -6.67
N GLU A 2 -52.08 -13.89 -6.75
CA GLU A 2 -50.84 -14.64 -6.58
C GLU A 2 -49.87 -13.86 -5.68
N LYS A 3 -49.25 -14.57 -4.72
CA LYS A 3 -47.99 -14.19 -4.10
C LYS A 3 -46.89 -15.00 -4.79
N HIS A 4 -46.13 -14.39 -5.69
CA HIS A 4 -44.88 -14.91 -6.25
C HIS A 4 -44.02 -13.64 -6.51
N GLN A 5 -42.75 -13.53 -6.17
CA GLN A 5 -41.69 -14.52 -6.12
C GLN A 5 -40.51 -13.89 -5.37
N ASP A 6 -40.08 -14.52 -4.28
CA ASP A 6 -38.73 -14.40 -3.71
C ASP A 6 -37.73 -14.98 -4.74
N SER A 7 -36.63 -14.27 -5.06
CA SER A 7 -35.30 -14.84 -5.40
C SER A 7 -34.45 -13.87 -6.24
N ALA A 8 -33.39 -13.32 -5.66
CA ALA A 8 -32.04 -13.34 -6.25
C ALA A 8 -31.02 -12.70 -5.28
N SER A 9 -30.59 -13.49 -4.30
CA SER A 9 -29.22 -13.40 -3.80
C SER A 9 -28.26 -13.69 -4.96
N ALA A 10 -27.59 -12.66 -5.48
CA ALA A 10 -26.37 -12.83 -6.24
C ALA A 10 -25.30 -11.94 -5.61
N ARG A 11 -24.64 -12.53 -4.61
CA ARG A 11 -23.33 -12.20 -4.08
C ARG A 11 -22.52 -11.39 -5.09
N THR A 12 -22.47 -10.07 -4.93
CA THR A 12 -21.36 -9.30 -5.51
C THR A 12 -20.15 -9.70 -4.68
N ALA A 13 -19.48 -10.75 -5.14
CA ALA A 13 -18.10 -11.00 -4.78
C ALA A 13 -17.37 -9.70 -5.12
N GLY A 14 -17.18 -8.85 -4.11
CA GLY A 14 -16.37 -7.66 -4.24
C GLY A 14 -15.04 -8.16 -4.76
N THR A 15 -14.68 -7.75 -5.97
CA THR A 15 -13.37 -7.96 -6.53
C THR A 15 -12.40 -7.53 -5.44
N GLN A 16 -11.76 -8.49 -4.77
CA GLN A 16 -10.73 -8.19 -3.80
C GLN A 16 -9.55 -7.72 -4.64
N GLN A 17 -9.62 -6.44 -5.02
CA GLN A 17 -8.51 -5.74 -5.62
C GLN A 17 -7.35 -5.97 -4.66
N PRO A 18 -6.20 -6.46 -5.14
CA PRO A 18 -5.03 -6.57 -4.28
C PRO A 18 -4.83 -5.19 -3.65
N ALA A 19 -4.85 -5.14 -2.31
CA ALA A 19 -4.59 -3.89 -1.61
C ALA A 19 -3.20 -3.44 -2.03
N LEU A 20 -3.11 -2.26 -2.63
CA LEU A 20 -1.83 -1.65 -2.96
C LEU A 20 -1.31 -0.94 -1.71
N TYR A 21 -0.04 -1.11 -1.42
CA TYR A 21 0.68 -0.34 -0.40
C TYR A 21 1.97 0.20 -1.01
N TRP A 22 2.57 1.18 -0.35
CA TRP A 22 3.77 1.84 -0.80
C TRP A 22 4.86 1.66 0.24
N GLU A 23 6.05 1.28 -0.19
CA GLU A 23 7.24 1.30 0.66
C GLU A 23 8.11 2.48 0.25
N VAL A 24 8.61 3.23 1.24
CA VAL A 24 9.64 4.24 1.03
C VAL A 24 10.93 3.76 1.65
N THR A 25 11.92 3.50 0.81
CA THR A 25 13.29 3.20 1.25
C THR A 25 14.14 4.46 1.14
N TYR A 26 14.80 4.87 2.22
CA TYR A 26 15.52 6.15 2.28
C TYR A 26 16.81 6.07 3.10
N LEU A 27 17.73 7.00 2.86
CA LEU A 27 18.87 7.25 3.73
C LEU A 27 18.46 8.18 4.87
N ASP A 28 18.46 7.65 6.09
CA ASP A 28 18.32 8.42 7.32
C ASP A 28 19.67 9.10 7.61
N ALA A 29 19.75 10.39 7.29
CA ALA A 29 20.98 11.18 7.40
C ALA A 29 21.43 11.40 8.85
N ASP A 30 20.51 11.34 9.81
CA ASP A 30 20.82 11.53 11.24
C ASP A 30 21.63 10.35 11.80
N CYS A 31 21.36 9.13 11.32
CA CYS A 31 22.06 7.92 11.77
C CYS A 31 22.94 7.25 10.69
N GLY A 32 22.91 7.74 9.45
CA GLY A 32 23.65 7.20 8.30
C GLY A 32 23.17 5.81 7.88
N ARG A 33 21.90 5.47 8.14
CA ARG A 33 21.34 4.13 7.87
C ARG A 33 20.27 4.17 6.79
N VAL A 34 20.18 3.09 6.04
CA VAL A 34 19.04 2.86 5.15
C VAL A 34 17.88 2.31 5.97
N ARG A 35 16.70 2.87 5.76
CA ARG A 35 15.45 2.47 6.42
C ARG A 35 14.34 2.32 5.40
N THR A 36 13.32 1.54 5.75
CA THR A 36 12.13 1.31 4.92
C THR A 36 10.90 1.51 5.78
N GLU A 37 9.94 2.29 5.28
CA GLU A 37 8.66 2.57 5.94
C GLU A 37 7.51 2.29 4.96
N ALA A 38 6.44 1.69 5.45
CA ALA A 38 5.28 1.32 4.63
C ALA A 38 4.11 2.29 4.84
N PHE A 39 3.35 2.54 3.77
CA PHE A 39 2.24 3.46 3.71
C PHE A 39 1.09 2.84 2.92
N ASP A 40 -0.15 3.12 3.32
CA ASP A 40 -1.36 2.71 2.60
C ASP A 40 -1.83 3.76 1.59
N ASP A 41 -1.10 4.87 1.44
CA ASP A 41 -1.44 5.99 0.56
C ASP A 41 -0.21 6.53 -0.19
N ALA A 42 -0.33 6.67 -1.50
CA ALA A 42 0.72 7.18 -2.37
C ALA A 42 1.15 8.60 -1.99
N ALA A 43 0.19 9.50 -1.74
CA ALA A 43 0.50 10.90 -1.47
C ALA A 43 1.23 11.07 -0.13
N GLN A 44 0.93 10.21 0.84
CA GLN A 44 1.65 10.14 2.11
C GLN A 44 3.08 9.65 1.90
N ALA A 45 3.29 8.58 1.13
CA ALA A 45 4.61 8.05 0.80
C ALA A 45 5.48 9.08 0.07
N GLU A 46 4.95 9.75 -0.94
CA GLU A 46 5.64 10.81 -1.70
C GLU A 46 6.00 12.01 -0.81
N ARG A 47 5.07 12.44 0.05
CA ARG A 47 5.31 13.56 0.97
C ARG A 47 6.33 13.21 2.06
N PHE A 48 6.45 11.93 2.41
CA PHE A 48 7.51 11.45 3.28
C PHE A 48 8.86 11.46 2.55
N ALA A 49 8.91 10.88 1.35
CA ALA A 49 10.12 10.83 0.52
C ALA A 49 10.69 12.22 0.21
N SER A 50 9.84 13.21 -0.07
CA SER A 50 10.27 14.57 -0.38
C SER A 50 11.04 15.26 0.76
N ARG A 51 10.89 14.81 2.01
CA ARG A 51 11.65 15.36 3.14
C ARG A 51 13.13 14.99 3.09
N TYR A 52 13.46 13.84 2.50
CA TYR A 52 14.82 13.29 2.52
C TYR A 52 15.66 13.72 1.32
N VAL A 53 15.04 14.19 0.22
CA VAL A 53 15.76 14.67 -0.97
C VAL A 53 16.32 16.10 -0.83
N HIS A 54 16.03 16.80 0.27
CA HIS A 54 16.59 18.13 0.55
C HIS A 54 18.04 18.09 1.06
N HIS A 55 18.52 16.93 1.49
CA HIS A 55 19.92 16.75 1.91
C HIS A 55 20.81 16.45 0.70
N GLN A 56 22.03 16.99 0.70
CA GLN A 56 22.97 16.85 -0.42
C GLN A 56 23.23 15.40 -0.84
N ASP A 57 23.29 14.49 0.15
CA ASP A 57 23.48 13.05 -0.05
C ASP A 57 22.19 12.25 0.16
N GLY A 58 21.09 12.95 0.42
CA GLY A 58 19.81 12.35 0.77
C GLY A 58 19.08 11.79 -0.45
N TRP A 59 18.54 10.59 -0.30
CA TRP A 59 17.74 9.94 -1.32
C TRP A 59 16.60 9.16 -0.67
N ALA A 60 15.52 9.01 -1.43
CA ALA A 60 14.37 8.18 -1.09
C ALA A 60 13.82 7.55 -2.38
N ILE A 61 13.42 6.29 -2.28
CA ILE A 61 12.80 5.50 -3.35
C ILE A 61 11.40 5.14 -2.88
N VAL A 62 10.39 5.36 -3.74
CA VAL A 62 9.00 4.99 -3.47
C VAL A 62 8.61 3.83 -4.37
N ASP A 63 8.29 2.69 -3.78
CA ASP A 63 7.87 1.47 -4.47
C ASP A 63 6.38 1.22 -4.25
N ALA A 64 5.62 1.02 -5.34
CA ALA A 64 4.22 0.63 -5.27
C ALA A 64 4.10 -0.91 -5.31
N LEU A 65 3.66 -1.51 -4.21
CA LEU A 65 3.64 -2.95 -3.98
C LEU A 65 2.21 -3.47 -3.87
N GLN A 66 1.92 -4.56 -4.57
CA GLN A 66 0.65 -5.26 -4.45
C GLN A 66 0.73 -6.22 -3.26
N VAL A 67 -0.23 -6.16 -2.33
CA VAL A 67 -0.37 -7.19 -1.29
C VAL A 67 -0.62 -8.52 -2.00
N ARG A 68 0.38 -9.39 -2.00
CA ARG A 68 0.20 -10.78 -2.43
C ARG A 68 -0.73 -11.42 -1.40
N ALA A 69 -1.99 -11.62 -1.77
CA ALA A 69 -2.90 -12.49 -1.03
C ALA A 69 -2.41 -13.94 -1.15
N GLY A 70 -1.39 -14.28 -0.36
CA GLY A 70 -0.63 -15.52 -0.48
C GLY A 70 0.03 -15.89 0.84
N ARG A 71 -0.73 -16.65 1.64
CA ARG A 71 -0.36 -17.36 2.87
C ARG A 71 1.12 -17.79 2.94
N ALA A 72 1.80 -17.38 4.01
CA ALA A 72 2.75 -18.23 4.73
C ALA A 72 2.89 -17.73 6.18
N ALA A 73 1.98 -18.19 7.04
CA ALA A 73 2.35 -18.44 8.42
C ALA A 73 3.29 -19.65 8.39
N ALA A 74 4.46 -19.54 9.01
CA ALA A 74 5.33 -20.64 9.39
C ALA A 74 5.48 -20.63 10.91
#